data_AF-A0A544QP15-F1
#
_entry.id   AF-A0A544QP15-F1
#
_cell.length_a   1.000
_cell.length_b   1.000
_cell.length_c   1.000
_cell.angle_alpha   90.00
_cell.angle_beta   90.00
_cell.angle_gamma   90.00
#
_symmetry.space_group_name_H-M   'P 1'
#
loop_
_entity.id
_entity.type
_entity.pdbx_description
1 polymer ?
#
loop_
_entity_poly.entity_id
_entity_poly.type
_entity_poly.pdbx_seq_one_letter_code
_entity_poly.pdbx_strand_id
1 'polypeptide(L)'
;MLLAVIAVSLTVSVLVYLGLFGFAVSQYRSSREHAQSETVDPHEFSAKNRPETVYTSAELEYFDVLWKGEYGKWRASEYSANDTAYTYVHGPYCPHDEHALRIQTVSKWIVLSEHVWVCDACDRTYPYPDDEIGDGTIVERAMHRRIKRKRQANGSD
;
A
#
# COMPACT_ATOMS: atom_id res chain seq x y z
N MET A 1 -38.60 27.50 -42.45
CA MET A 1 -37.84 26.22 -42.41
C MET A 1 -36.53 26.35 -41.63
N LEU A 2 -35.71 27.40 -41.85
CA LEU A 2 -34.41 27.59 -41.18
C LEU A 2 -34.49 27.56 -39.63
N LEU A 3 -35.47 28.25 -39.03
CA LEU A 3 -35.66 28.28 -37.57
C LEU A 3 -36.00 26.91 -36.97
N ALA A 4 -36.77 26.09 -37.68
CA ALA A 4 -37.11 24.75 -37.23
C ALA A 4 -35.88 23.83 -37.25
N VAL A 5 -35.02 23.96 -38.26
CA VAL A 5 -33.77 23.20 -38.35
C VAL A 5 -32.81 23.56 -37.22
N ILE A 6 -32.70 24.85 -36.87
CA ILE A 6 -31.86 25.33 -35.75
C ILE A 6 -32.40 24.83 -34.40
N ALA A 7 -33.72 24.84 -34.20
CA ALA A 7 -34.32 24.34 -32.97
C ALA A 7 -34.06 22.84 -32.79
N VAL A 8 -34.22 22.05 -33.85
CA VAL A 8 -33.97 20.60 -33.81
C VAL A 8 -32.49 20.31 -33.54
N SER A 9 -31.55 20.99 -34.19
CA SER A 9 -30.12 20.75 -33.96
C SER A 9 -29.70 21.07 -32.52
N LEU A 10 -30.17 22.16 -31.94
CA LEU A 10 -29.90 22.52 -30.54
C LEU A 10 -30.45 21.47 -29.57
N THR A 11 -31.68 21.01 -29.77
CA THR A 11 -32.28 19.98 -28.90
C THR A 11 -31.50 18.66 -28.95
N VAL A 12 -31.07 18.23 -30.13
CA VAL A 12 -30.25 17.02 -30.29
C VAL A 12 -28.89 17.20 -29.61
N SER A 13 -28.23 18.34 -29.77
CA SER A 13 -26.94 18.61 -29.11
C SER A 13 -27.05 18.58 -27.59
N VAL A 14 -28.11 19.16 -27.01
CA VAL A 14 -28.32 19.14 -25.55
C VAL A 14 -28.57 17.71 -25.05
N LEU A 15 -29.37 16.92 -25.76
CA LEU A 15 -29.64 15.53 -25.38
C LEU A 15 -28.39 14.65 -25.44
N VAL A 16 -27.56 14.83 -26.47
CA VAL A 16 -26.26 14.15 -26.59
C VAL A 16 -25.33 14.55 -25.44
N TYR A 17 -25.29 15.83 -25.10
CA TYR A 17 -24.44 16.33 -24.02
C TYR A 17 -24.87 15.78 -22.65
N LEU A 18 -26.18 15.78 -22.37
CA LEU A 18 -26.73 15.21 -21.13
C LEU A 18 -26.50 13.70 -21.05
N GLY A 19 -26.61 12.98 -22.18
CA GLY A 19 -26.32 11.55 -22.26
C GLY A 19 -24.85 11.23 -21.97
N LEU A 20 -23.93 11.96 -22.61
CA LEU A 20 -22.48 11.81 -22.38
C LEU A 20 -22.09 12.20 -20.95
N PHE A 21 -22.67 13.28 -20.42
CA PHE A 21 -22.43 13.72 -19.05
C PHE A 21 -22.95 12.71 -18.03
N GLY A 22 -24.17 12.19 -18.23
CA GLY A 22 -24.75 11.14 -17.39
C GLY A 22 -23.92 9.86 -17.42
N PHE A 23 -23.42 9.47 -18.60
CA PHE A 23 -22.52 8.32 -18.75
C PHE A 23 -21.19 8.53 -18.01
N ALA A 24 -20.58 9.71 -18.14
CA ALA A 24 -19.34 10.05 -17.43
C ALA A 24 -19.51 10.04 -15.90
N VAL A 25 -20.63 10.60 -15.40
CA VAL A 25 -20.96 10.58 -13.96
C VAL A 25 -21.25 9.16 -13.46
N SER A 26 -21.92 8.33 -14.27
CA SER A 26 -22.19 6.93 -13.95
C SER A 26 -20.91 6.13 -13.83
N GLN A 27 -19.96 6.28 -14.77
CA GLN A 27 -18.66 5.63 -14.71
C GLN A 27 -17.87 6.10 -13.48
N TYR A 28 -17.87 7.40 -13.19
CA TYR A 28 -17.18 7.96 -12.02
C TYR A 28 -17.73 7.43 -10.69
N ARG A 29 -19.06 7.26 -10.57
CA ARG A 29 -19.68 6.65 -9.38
C ARG A 29 -19.41 5.16 -9.28
N SER A 30 -19.51 4.42 -10.39
CA SER A 30 -19.26 2.98 -10.42
C SER A 30 -17.83 2.63 -10.02
N SER A 31 -16.83 3.40 -10.50
CA SER A 31 -15.43 3.22 -10.05
C SER A 31 -15.25 3.43 -8.55
N ARG A 32 -16.09 4.26 -7.92
CA ARG A 32 -16.07 4.50 -6.47
C ARG A 32 -16.75 3.38 -5.67
N GLU A 33 -17.79 2.76 -6.22
CA GLU A 33 -18.50 1.65 -5.57
C GLU A 33 -17.77 0.30 -5.73
N HIS A 34 -16.99 0.12 -6.79
CA HIS A 34 -16.12 -1.06 -6.98
C HIS A 34 -14.74 -0.96 -6.32
N ALA A 35 -14.45 0.16 -5.66
CA ALA A 35 -13.32 0.26 -4.75
C ALA A 35 -13.61 -0.52 -3.45
N GLN A 36 -13.76 -1.84 -3.54
CA GLN A 36 -13.73 -2.71 -2.38
C GLN A 36 -12.38 -2.53 -1.70
N SER A 37 -12.42 -1.86 -0.56
CA SER A 37 -11.31 -1.58 0.32
C SER A 37 -10.93 -2.87 1.05
N GLU A 38 -9.90 -3.57 0.60
CA GLU A 38 -9.24 -4.55 1.46
C GLU A 38 -8.41 -3.77 2.48
N THR A 39 -8.95 -3.62 3.69
CA THR A 39 -8.18 -3.16 4.84
C THR A 39 -7.16 -4.24 5.17
N VAL A 40 -5.96 -4.09 4.62
CA VAL A 40 -4.84 -5.00 4.85
C VAL A 40 -4.17 -4.61 6.16
N ASP A 41 -3.93 -5.61 7.01
CA ASP A 41 -3.10 -5.41 8.19
C ASP A 41 -1.64 -5.20 7.70
N PRO A 42 -0.96 -4.08 8.04
CA PRO A 42 0.47 -3.88 7.71
C PRO A 42 1.40 -4.95 8.30
N HIS A 43 0.88 -5.87 9.10
CA HIS A 43 1.62 -7.00 9.64
C HIS A 43 1.39 -8.29 8.84
N GLU A 44 0.39 -8.34 7.94
CA GLU A 44 -0.10 -9.55 7.27
C GLU A 44 0.91 -10.14 6.28
N PHE A 45 1.85 -9.34 5.75
CA PHE A 45 2.85 -9.85 4.81
C PHE A 45 3.94 -10.71 5.46
N SER A 46 4.08 -10.67 6.79
CA SER A 46 5.04 -11.50 7.53
C SER A 46 4.32 -12.51 8.43
N ALA A 47 4.59 -13.80 8.26
CA ALA A 47 4.04 -14.84 9.15
C ALA A 47 4.76 -14.92 10.51
N LYS A 48 5.79 -14.09 10.72
CA LYS A 48 6.52 -14.04 11.99
C LYS A 48 5.76 -13.17 12.98
N ASN A 49 5.69 -13.62 14.23
CA ASN A 49 5.14 -12.75 15.26
C ASN A 49 6.12 -11.62 15.62
N ARG A 50 5.58 -10.48 16.04
CA ARG A 50 6.37 -9.33 16.48
C ARG A 50 7.18 -9.65 17.74
N PRO A 51 8.50 -9.44 17.79
CA PRO A 51 9.32 -9.76 18.96
C PRO A 51 8.84 -9.01 20.22
N GLU A 52 8.74 -9.72 21.36
CA GLU A 52 8.47 -9.09 22.67
C GLU A 52 9.70 -8.32 23.19
N THR A 53 10.90 -8.86 22.97
CA THR A 53 12.16 -8.21 23.36
C THR A 53 12.86 -7.68 22.14
N VAL A 54 12.86 -6.35 21.95
CA VAL A 54 13.52 -5.67 20.83
C VAL A 54 14.91 -5.19 21.24
N TYR A 55 15.95 -5.67 20.55
CA TYR A 55 17.33 -5.20 20.76
C TYR A 55 17.66 -3.98 19.91
N THR A 56 17.09 -3.90 18.72
CA THR A 56 17.30 -2.77 17.82
C THR A 56 16.17 -2.67 16.81
N SER A 57 15.89 -1.45 16.36
CA SER A 57 14.95 -1.17 15.29
C SER A 57 15.64 -0.44 14.15
N ALA A 58 15.06 -0.53 12.96
CA ALA A 58 15.47 0.26 11.81
C ALA A 58 14.28 0.55 10.90
N GLU A 59 14.48 1.55 10.06
CA GLU A 59 13.54 1.94 9.01
C GLU A 59 14.21 1.74 7.66
N LEU A 60 13.38 1.42 6.67
CA LEU A 60 13.77 1.17 5.30
C LEU A 60 12.69 1.72 4.38
N GLU A 61 13.05 2.61 3.47
CA GLU A 61 12.20 2.95 2.34
C GLU A 61 12.46 1.95 1.20
N TYR A 62 11.40 1.33 0.71
CA TYR A 62 11.45 0.38 -0.41
C TYR A 62 10.10 0.35 -1.11
N PHE A 63 10.09 0.30 -2.45
CA PHE A 63 8.87 0.49 -3.26
C PHE A 63 8.13 1.81 -2.96
N ASP A 64 8.88 2.89 -2.76
CA ASP A 64 8.36 4.23 -2.44
C ASP A 64 7.47 4.31 -1.18
N VAL A 65 7.53 3.28 -0.33
CA VAL A 65 6.82 3.23 0.96
C VAL A 65 7.80 2.93 2.11
N LEU A 66 7.39 3.26 3.32
CA LEU A 66 8.18 3.09 4.53
C LEU A 66 7.91 1.73 5.16
N TRP A 67 8.99 1.03 5.50
CA TRP A 67 8.97 -0.23 6.24
C TRP A 67 9.70 -0.07 7.56
N LYS A 68 9.16 -0.66 8.61
CA LYS A 68 9.73 -0.66 9.95
C LYS A 68 10.17 -2.08 10.30
N GLY A 69 11.34 -2.20 10.93
CA GLY A 69 11.93 -3.48 11.26
C GLY A 69 12.42 -3.52 12.68
N GLU A 70 12.17 -4.63 13.35
CA GLU A 70 12.57 -4.90 14.73
C GLU A 70 13.41 -6.17 14.77
N TYR A 71 14.56 -6.12 15.42
CA TYR A 71 15.38 -7.30 15.67
C TYR A 71 15.33 -7.65 17.15
N GLY A 72 14.86 -8.85 17.42
CA GLY A 72 14.46 -9.22 18.76
C GLY A 72 14.15 -10.70 18.92
N LYS A 73 13.61 -11.07 20.08
CA LYS A 73 13.13 -12.43 20.38
C LYS A 73 11.64 -12.40 20.71
N TRP A 74 10.96 -13.50 20.38
CA TRP A 74 9.53 -13.65 20.62
C TRP A 74 9.21 -13.77 22.11
N ARG A 75 10.02 -14.47 22.93
CA ARG A 75 9.85 -14.49 24.39
C ARG A 75 11.15 -14.24 25.15
N ALA A 76 11.02 -13.63 26.33
CA ALA A 76 12.11 -13.40 27.27
C ALA A 76 12.50 -14.65 28.11
N SER A 77 11.92 -15.83 27.86
CA SER A 77 12.18 -16.99 28.72
C SER A 77 13.60 -17.52 28.53
N GLU A 78 14.40 -17.49 29.61
CA GLU A 78 15.76 -18.06 29.68
C GLU A 78 15.85 -19.56 29.31
N TYR A 79 14.70 -20.24 29.20
CA TYR A 79 14.61 -21.70 29.05
C TYR A 79 14.49 -22.23 27.61
N SER A 80 14.29 -21.37 26.58
CA SER A 80 14.35 -21.84 25.19
C SER A 80 15.71 -21.54 24.57
N ALA A 81 16.59 -22.55 24.60
CA ALA A 81 17.86 -22.52 23.88
C ALA A 81 17.72 -22.30 22.35
N ASN A 82 16.48 -22.32 21.82
CA ASN A 82 16.13 -22.12 20.42
C ASN A 82 15.52 -20.75 20.10
N ASP A 83 15.32 -19.83 21.06
CA ASP A 83 14.88 -18.46 20.74
C ASP A 83 16.08 -17.65 20.20
N THR A 84 16.41 -17.95 18.94
CA THR A 84 17.34 -17.16 18.15
C THR A 84 16.70 -15.82 17.81
N ALA A 85 17.45 -14.75 18.00
CA ALA A 85 16.95 -13.42 17.67
C ALA A 85 16.78 -13.29 16.16
N TYR A 86 15.62 -12.79 15.73
CA TYR A 86 15.22 -12.68 14.32
C TYR A 86 14.86 -11.24 13.97
N THR A 87 14.88 -10.93 12.68
CA THR A 87 14.37 -9.67 12.14
C THR A 87 12.90 -9.86 11.78
N TYR A 88 12.04 -9.08 12.43
CA TYR A 88 10.65 -8.87 12.09
C TYR A 88 10.53 -7.59 11.27
N VAL A 89 9.72 -7.60 10.21
CA VAL A 89 9.46 -6.42 9.38
C VAL A 89 7.96 -6.20 9.32
N HIS A 90 7.53 -4.95 9.40
CA HIS A 90 6.14 -4.56 9.31
C HIS A 90 5.96 -3.27 8.49
N GLY A 91 4.76 -3.09 7.94
CA GLY A 91 4.44 -2.09 6.94
C GLY A 91 3.58 -2.66 5.80
N PRO A 92 3.22 -1.85 4.82
CA PRO A 92 3.86 -0.59 4.49
C PRO A 92 3.18 0.63 5.13
N TYR A 93 3.99 1.66 5.36
CA TYR A 93 3.56 2.95 5.90
C TYR A 93 3.80 4.06 4.88
N CYS A 94 2.98 5.11 4.95
CA CYS A 94 3.16 6.32 4.17
C CYS A 94 4.46 7.04 4.57
N PRO A 95 5.40 7.34 3.64
CA PRO A 95 6.62 8.07 3.97
C PRO A 95 6.40 9.52 4.45
N HIS A 96 5.20 10.07 4.22
CA HIS A 96 4.91 11.47 4.55
C HIS A 96 4.27 11.68 5.93
N ASP A 97 3.45 10.74 6.38
CA ASP A 97 2.65 10.87 7.61
C ASP A 97 2.69 9.59 8.47
N GLU A 98 3.47 8.59 8.07
CA GLU A 98 3.66 7.29 8.73
C GLU A 98 2.38 6.48 8.97
N HIS A 99 1.24 6.83 8.35
CA HIS A 99 0.02 6.04 8.47
C HIS A 99 0.16 4.71 7.72
N ALA A 100 -0.50 3.68 8.24
CA ALA A 100 -0.63 2.39 7.58
C ALA A 100 -1.27 2.57 6.20
N LEU A 101 -0.70 1.91 5.19
CA LEU A 101 -1.25 1.91 3.84
C LEU A 101 -2.17 0.70 3.65
N ARG A 102 -3.32 0.92 3.02
CA ARG A 102 -4.21 -0.16 2.58
C ARG A 102 -3.97 -0.52 1.12
N ILE A 103 -4.36 -1.71 0.69
CA ILE A 103 -4.36 -2.09 -0.72
C ILE A 103 -5.69 -1.67 -1.35
N GLN A 104 -5.64 -1.06 -2.52
CA GLN A 104 -6.81 -0.73 -3.32
C GLN A 104 -6.55 -1.17 -4.76
N THR A 105 -7.56 -1.78 -5.38
CA THR A 105 -7.55 -2.06 -6.81
C THR A 105 -8.06 -0.83 -7.57
N VAL A 106 -7.24 -0.27 -8.45
CA VAL A 106 -7.60 0.88 -9.30
C VAL A 106 -7.71 0.48 -10.76
N SER A 107 -8.74 0.96 -11.44
CA SER A 107 -8.92 0.74 -12.89
C SER A 107 -8.06 1.72 -13.68
N LYS A 108 -7.02 1.23 -14.35
CA LYS A 108 -6.13 2.07 -15.19
C LYS A 108 -6.69 2.25 -16.60
N TRP A 109 -7.36 1.22 -17.12
CA TRP A 109 -8.05 1.20 -18.43
C TRP A 109 -9.31 0.33 -18.34
N ILE A 110 -10.16 0.37 -19.38
CA ILE A 110 -11.45 -0.34 -19.48
C ILE A 110 -11.38 -1.84 -19.09
N VAL A 111 -10.20 -2.47 -19.17
CA VAL A 111 -10.01 -3.91 -18.89
C VAL A 111 -8.82 -4.21 -17.95
N LEU A 112 -8.06 -3.19 -17.50
CA LEU A 112 -6.87 -3.40 -16.67
C LEU A 112 -7.02 -2.76 -15.30
N SER A 113 -7.02 -3.60 -14.28
CA SER A 113 -6.91 -3.24 -12.86
C SER A 113 -5.47 -3.40 -12.38
N GLU A 114 -5.04 -2.52 -11.49
CA GLU A 114 -3.72 -2.57 -10.83
C GLU A 114 -3.94 -2.41 -9.33
N HIS A 115 -3.15 -3.11 -8.50
CA HIS A 115 -3.14 -2.85 -7.07
C HIS A 115 -2.26 -1.64 -6.76
N VAL A 116 -2.71 -0.81 -5.83
CA VAL A 116 -1.94 0.31 -5.29
C VAL A 116 -2.06 0.33 -3.78
N TRP A 117 -1.02 0.79 -3.12
CA TRP A 117 -1.12 1.20 -1.72
C TRP A 117 -1.72 2.59 -1.62
N VAL A 118 -2.61 2.81 -0.67
CA VAL A 118 -3.28 4.09 -0.45
C VAL A 118 -3.15 4.52 0.99
N CYS A 119 -2.76 5.77 1.21
CA CYS A 119 -2.79 6.39 2.53
C CYS A 119 -4.16 7.01 2.77
N ASP A 120 -4.86 6.58 3.81
CA ASP A 120 -6.17 7.13 4.18
C ASP A 120 -6.10 8.50 4.87
N ALA A 121 -4.90 8.95 5.25
CA ALA A 121 -4.70 10.26 5.88
C ALA A 121 -4.39 11.38 4.86
N CYS A 122 -3.58 11.10 3.84
CA CYS A 122 -3.17 12.09 2.84
C CYS A 122 -3.61 11.78 1.40
N ASP A 123 -4.39 10.73 1.20
CA ASP A 123 -4.93 10.27 -0.10
C ASP A 123 -3.88 9.97 -1.17
N ARG A 124 -2.60 9.81 -0.79
CA ARG A 124 -1.53 9.45 -1.71
C ARG A 124 -1.56 7.97 -2.04
N THR A 125 -1.23 7.68 -3.29
CA THR A 125 -1.16 6.31 -3.82
C THR A 125 0.28 5.95 -4.15
N TYR A 126 0.68 4.71 -3.87
CA TYR A 126 1.99 4.14 -4.17
C TYR A 126 1.84 2.84 -4.96
N PRO A 127 2.79 2.49 -5.85
CA PRO A 127 2.73 1.24 -6.62
C PRO A 127 2.75 0.01 -5.70
N TYR A 128 1.86 -0.96 -5.93
CA TYR A 128 1.89 -2.25 -5.24
C TYR A 128 2.63 -3.28 -6.10
N PRO A 129 3.69 -3.94 -5.59
CA PRO A 129 4.40 -4.96 -6.36
C PRO A 129 3.78 -6.34 -6.11
N ASP A 130 2.80 -6.71 -6.95
CA ASP A 130 2.02 -7.95 -6.83
C ASP A 130 2.86 -9.22 -6.65
N ASP A 131 4.03 -9.30 -7.32
CA ASP A 131 4.89 -10.49 -7.32
C ASP A 131 6.04 -10.45 -6.31
N GLU A 132 6.22 -9.35 -5.55
CA GLU A 132 7.42 -9.13 -4.71
C GLU A 132 7.15 -8.98 -3.19
N ILE A 133 5.91 -9.24 -2.73
CA ILE A 133 5.48 -9.12 -1.31
C ILE A 133 5.29 -10.51 -0.65
N GLY A 134 5.67 -10.65 0.64
CA GLY A 134 5.65 -11.91 1.43
C GLY A 134 6.85 -12.15 2.36
N ASP A 135 6.91 -13.34 2.98
CA ASP A 135 8.03 -13.77 3.84
C ASP A 135 9.30 -14.08 3.02
N GLY A 136 10.48 -13.74 3.55
CA GLY A 136 11.77 -13.94 2.86
C GLY A 136 11.99 -13.01 1.66
N THR A 137 11.09 -12.03 1.46
CA THR A 137 11.14 -11.08 0.36
C THR A 137 12.37 -10.19 0.37
N ILE A 138 12.51 -9.43 -0.72
CA ILE A 138 13.56 -8.44 -0.87
C ILE A 138 13.55 -7.39 0.24
N VAL A 139 12.36 -7.03 0.75
CA VAL A 139 12.17 -6.11 1.88
C VAL A 139 12.75 -6.69 3.16
N GLU A 140 12.40 -7.93 3.53
CA GLU A 140 12.96 -8.58 4.73
C GLU A 140 14.49 -8.70 4.65
N ARG A 141 15.02 -9.11 3.49
CA ARG A 141 16.46 -9.23 3.26
C ARG A 141 17.17 -7.88 3.31
N ALA A 142 16.56 -6.83 2.80
CA ALA A 142 17.09 -5.47 2.88
C ALA A 142 17.09 -4.96 4.33
N MET A 143 15.99 -5.17 5.05
CA MET A 143 15.86 -4.77 6.46
C MET A 143 16.86 -5.51 7.35
N HIS A 144 17.02 -6.82 7.16
CA HIS A 144 18.01 -7.60 7.88
C HIS A 144 19.43 -7.05 7.69
N ARG A 145 19.81 -6.72 6.44
CA ARG A 145 21.10 -6.09 6.13
C ARG A 145 21.24 -4.71 6.79
N ARG A 146 20.20 -3.88 6.77
CA ARG A 146 20.16 -2.56 7.40
C ARG A 146 20.41 -2.65 8.90
N ILE A 147 19.69 -3.54 9.58
CA ILE A 147 19.83 -3.78 11.01
C ILE A 147 21.21 -4.33 11.34
N LYS A 148 21.72 -5.31 10.56
CA LYS A 148 23.07 -5.86 10.77
C LYS A 148 24.14 -4.76 10.74
N ARG A 149 24.07 -3.84 9.76
CA ARG A 149 25.00 -2.70 9.67
C ARG A 149 24.87 -1.75 10.87
N LYS A 150 23.63 -1.44 11.29
CA LYS A 150 23.37 -0.57 12.46
C LYS A 150 23.99 -1.18 13.74
N ARG A 151 23.84 -2.49 13.94
CA ARG A 151 24.44 -3.21 15.08
C ARG A 151 25.97 -3.20 15.05
N GLN A 152 26.56 -3.37 13.86
CA GLN A 152 28.01 -3.31 13.71
C GLN A 152 28.56 -1.91 14.02
N ALA A 153 27.87 -0.84 13.59
CA ALA A 153 28.25 0.53 13.90
C ALA A 153 28.12 0.87 15.40
N ASN A 154 27.10 0.33 16.08
CA ASN A 154 26.87 0.58 17.51
C ASN A 154 27.70 -0.31 18.44
N GLY A 155 28.29 -1.39 17.95
CA GLY A 155 29.14 -2.31 18.73
C GLY A 155 30.64 -2.07 18.54
N SER A 156 31.02 -0.99 17.87
CA SER A 156 32.40 -0.57 17.62
C SER A 156 32.89 0.57 18.53
N ASP A 157 32.15 0.84 19.62
CA ASP A 157 32.57 1.66 20.76
C ASP A 157 32.96 0.77 21.95
#